data_AF-A0A0P7VGH5-F1
#
_entry.id   AF-A0A0P7VGH5-F1
#
_cell.length_a   1.000
_cell.length_b   1.000
_cell.length_c   1.000
_cell.angle_alpha   90.00
_cell.angle_beta   90.00
_cell.angle_gamma   90.00
#
_symmetry.space_group_name_H-M   'P 1'
#
loop_
_entity.id
_entity.type
_entity.pdbx_description
1 polymer ?
#
loop_
_entity_poly.entity_id
_entity_poly.type
_entity_poly.pdbx_seq_one_letter_code
_entity_poly.pdbx_strand_id
1 'polypeptide(L)'
;MCTAAAPDGTSHSEAMEFFAWIQFHAKGCQHENLVHMLLCQTRRLPMFLALETSIPGNLLHFLWTLHKGDAENGGHLHYFSERSVYFVAKQVAAGLVCEHPQLDSQSSDTQDVTISFHK
;
A
#
# COMPACT_ATOMS: atom_id res chain seq x y z
N MET A 1 -0.44 11.58 -4.96
CA MET A 1 -1.51 10.61 -4.71
C MET A 1 -1.47 9.57 -5.83
N CYS A 2 -1.45 8.28 -5.48
CA CYS A 2 -1.51 7.17 -6.43
C CYS A 2 -2.92 6.58 -6.42
N THR A 3 -3.50 6.29 -7.58
CA THR A 3 -4.89 5.81 -7.69
C THR A 3 -4.92 4.48 -8.44
N ALA A 4 -5.60 3.48 -7.87
CA ALA A 4 -5.98 2.25 -8.52
C ALA A 4 -7.51 2.26 -8.77
N ALA A 5 -7.94 1.78 -9.94
CA ALA A 5 -9.37 1.75 -10.30
C ALA A 5 -9.74 0.40 -10.92
N ALA A 6 -10.91 -0.12 -10.55
CA ALA A 6 -11.54 -1.26 -11.19
C ALA A 6 -12.55 -0.74 -12.24
N PRO A 7 -12.33 -1.02 -13.54
CA PRO A 7 -13.15 -0.49 -14.62
C PRO A 7 -14.56 -1.08 -14.66
N ASP A 8 -15.43 -0.49 -15.49
CA ASP A 8 -16.72 -1.07 -15.81
C ASP A 8 -16.54 -2.42 -16.52
N GLY A 9 -17.26 -3.45 -16.08
CA GLY A 9 -17.17 -4.80 -16.64
C GLY A 9 -16.16 -5.73 -15.97
N THR A 10 -15.53 -5.31 -14.85
CA THR A 10 -14.76 -6.20 -13.98
C THR A 10 -15.60 -7.40 -13.53
N SER A 11 -15.02 -8.60 -13.57
CA SER A 11 -15.72 -9.80 -13.12
C SER A 11 -16.04 -9.72 -11.63
N HIS A 12 -17.04 -10.47 -11.18
CA HIS A 12 -17.37 -10.52 -9.74
C HIS A 12 -16.16 -10.95 -8.90
N SER A 13 -15.33 -11.87 -9.40
CA SER A 13 -14.12 -12.33 -8.69
C SER A 13 -13.11 -11.19 -8.50
N GLU A 14 -12.76 -10.49 -9.58
CA GLU A 14 -11.83 -9.36 -9.54
C GLU A 14 -12.38 -8.20 -8.69
N ALA A 15 -13.69 -7.97 -8.71
CA ALA A 15 -14.33 -6.97 -7.87
C ALA A 15 -14.22 -7.32 -6.37
N MET A 16 -14.36 -8.60 -6.02
CA MET A 16 -14.18 -9.07 -4.64
C MET A 16 -12.71 -8.99 -4.19
N GLU A 17 -11.75 -9.26 -5.08
CA GLU A 17 -10.32 -9.06 -4.81
C GLU A 17 -10.00 -7.59 -4.55
N PHE A 18 -10.53 -6.69 -5.39
CA PHE A 18 -10.37 -5.24 -5.20
C PHE A 18 -10.97 -4.77 -3.87
N PHE A 19 -12.12 -5.32 -3.47
CA PHE A 19 -12.73 -5.02 -2.19
C PHE A 19 -11.92 -5.54 -1.00
N ALA A 20 -11.34 -6.74 -1.11
CA ALA A 20 -10.45 -7.29 -0.09
C ALA A 20 -9.21 -6.39 0.12
N TRP A 21 -8.65 -5.83 -0.95
CA TRP A 21 -7.56 -4.86 -0.87
C TRP A 21 -7.98 -3.56 -0.17
N ILE A 22 -9.14 -3.01 -0.53
CA ILE A 22 -9.67 -1.82 0.15
C ILE A 22 -9.88 -2.11 1.64
N GLN A 23 -10.44 -3.28 1.99
CA GLN A 23 -10.62 -3.67 3.39
C GLN A 23 -9.30 -3.79 4.15
N PHE A 24 -8.25 -4.33 3.51
CA PHE A 24 -6.92 -4.40 4.10
C PHE A 24 -6.40 -3.01 4.46
N HIS A 25 -6.50 -2.04 3.55
CA HIS A 25 -6.05 -0.67 3.84
C HIS A 25 -6.97 0.10 4.80
N ALA A 26 -8.25 -0.25 4.83
CA ALA A 26 -9.25 0.34 5.73
C ALA A 26 -9.12 -0.12 7.19
N LYS A 27 -8.88 -1.43 7.38
CA LYS A 27 -8.81 -2.10 8.69
C LYS A 27 -7.37 -2.27 9.18
N GLY A 28 -6.39 -2.11 8.29
CA GLY A 28 -4.98 -2.25 8.61
C GLY A 28 -4.53 -1.24 9.66
N CYS A 29 -3.53 -1.61 10.46
CA CYS A 29 -3.01 -0.68 11.46
C CYS A 29 -2.34 0.52 10.77
N GLN A 30 -2.57 1.70 11.34
CA GLN A 30 -1.90 2.93 10.92
C GLN A 30 -0.44 2.84 11.37
N HIS A 31 0.42 2.31 10.49
CA HIS A 31 1.86 2.22 10.74
C HIS A 31 2.60 3.11 9.75
N GLU A 32 3.59 3.87 10.24
CA GLU A 32 4.43 4.76 9.43
C GLU A 32 5.23 4.06 8.30
N ASN A 33 5.21 2.72 8.23
CA ASN A 33 5.91 1.93 7.23
C ASN A 33 4.94 1.24 6.25
N LEU A 34 3.65 1.51 6.37
CA LEU A 34 2.63 1.11 5.42
C LEU A 34 2.12 2.34 4.66
N VAL A 35 1.73 2.14 3.41
CA VAL A 35 1.12 3.21 2.62
C VAL A 35 -0.32 3.40 3.07
N HIS A 36 -0.65 4.60 3.53
CA HIS A 36 -2.00 4.90 4.00
C HIS A 36 -2.98 5.08 2.84
N MET A 37 -4.20 4.59 3.07
CA MET A 37 -5.33 4.95 2.23
C MET A 37 -5.82 6.35 2.58
N LEU A 38 -5.90 7.18 1.54
CA LEU A 38 -6.44 8.53 1.63
C LEU A 38 -7.96 8.52 1.47
N LEU A 39 -8.45 7.77 0.49
CA LEU A 39 -9.88 7.65 0.18
C LEU A 39 -10.18 6.47 -0.75
N CYS A 40 -11.43 6.03 -0.78
CA CYS A 40 -11.91 4.99 -1.69
C CYS A 40 -13.37 5.23 -2.11
N GLN A 41 -13.78 4.62 -3.24
CA GLN A 41 -15.18 4.49 -3.66
C GLN A 41 -15.45 3.05 -4.08
N THR A 42 -16.40 2.41 -3.40
CA THR A 42 -16.83 1.02 -3.68
C THR A 42 -18.29 0.94 -4.13
N ARG A 43 -19.09 1.97 -3.86
CA ARG A 43 -20.54 1.98 -4.11
C ARG A 43 -20.96 2.22 -5.56
N ARG A 44 -20.06 2.81 -6.34
CA ARG A 44 -20.31 3.19 -7.73
C ARG A 44 -19.12 2.78 -8.55
N LEU A 45 -19.41 2.34 -9.77
CA LEU A 45 -18.37 2.11 -10.74
C LEU A 45 -17.90 3.44 -11.38
N PRO A 46 -16.63 3.53 -11.77
CA PRO A 46 -15.58 2.58 -11.43
C PRO A 46 -15.27 2.63 -9.93
N MET A 47 -15.00 1.47 -9.32
CA MET A 47 -14.49 1.46 -7.96
C MET A 47 -13.07 1.99 -7.97
N PHE A 48 -12.66 2.72 -6.94
CA PHE A 48 -11.28 3.20 -6.86
C PHE A 48 -10.75 3.22 -5.43
N LEU A 49 -9.44 3.18 -5.33
CA LEU A 49 -8.65 3.30 -4.11
C LEU A 49 -7.54 4.33 -4.36
N ALA A 50 -7.43 5.31 -3.47
CA ALA A 50 -6.37 6.29 -3.48
C ALA A 50 -5.47 6.15 -2.27
N LEU A 51 -4.18 6.07 -2.53
CA LEU A 51 -3.13 5.86 -1.56
C LEU A 51 -2.16 7.05 -1.55
N GLU A 52 -1.47 7.22 -0.42
CA GLU A 52 -0.32 8.12 -0.33
C GLU A 52 0.73 7.74 -1.39
N THR A 53 1.40 8.76 -1.94
CA THR A 53 2.50 8.51 -2.87
C THR A 53 3.78 8.29 -2.08
N SER A 54 4.42 7.15 -2.30
CA SER A 54 5.78 6.93 -1.83
C SER A 54 6.78 7.49 -2.85
N ILE A 55 7.71 8.30 -2.36
CA ILE A 55 8.89 8.76 -3.12
C ILE A 55 10.07 7.99 -2.54
N PRO A 56 10.93 7.36 -3.36
CA PRO A 56 11.06 7.46 -4.82
C PRO A 56 10.22 6.46 -5.63
N GLY A 57 9.24 5.80 -5.02
CA GLY A 57 8.39 4.79 -5.66
C GLY A 57 8.68 3.39 -5.11
N ASN A 58 8.75 2.38 -5.99
CA ASN A 58 8.95 1.00 -5.55
C ASN A 58 10.41 0.71 -5.15
N LEU A 59 10.59 -0.03 -4.07
CA LEU A 59 11.91 -0.31 -3.48
C LEU A 59 12.82 -1.07 -4.44
N LEU A 60 12.30 -2.03 -5.20
CA LEU A 60 13.10 -2.84 -6.13
C LEU A 60 13.73 -1.97 -7.22
N HIS A 61 12.95 -1.10 -7.84
CA HIS A 61 13.40 -0.18 -8.87
C HIS A 61 14.38 0.85 -8.31
N PHE A 62 14.14 1.34 -7.10
CA PHE A 62 15.09 2.20 -6.40
C PHE A 62 16.44 1.52 -6.19
N LEU A 63 16.46 0.30 -5.61
CA LEU A 63 17.68 -0.47 -5.38
C LEU A 63 18.40 -0.82 -6.67
N TRP A 64 17.65 -1.19 -7.71
CA TRP A 64 18.21 -1.46 -9.04
C TRP A 64 18.86 -0.23 -9.67
N THR A 65 18.23 0.94 -9.52
CA THR A 65 18.75 2.21 -10.03
C THR A 65 20.02 2.61 -9.31
N LEU A 66 20.10 2.39 -7.99
CA LEU A 66 21.33 2.58 -7.22
C LEU A 66 22.45 1.66 -7.72
N HIS A 67 22.17 0.38 -7.92
CA HIS A 67 23.15 -0.59 -8.41
C HIS A 67 23.71 -0.21 -9.79
N LYS A 68 22.84 0.19 -10.73
CA LYS A 68 23.28 0.66 -12.05
C LYS A 68 24.04 1.99 -11.99
N GLY A 69 23.57 2.91 -11.15
CA GLY A 69 24.20 4.21 -10.93
C GLY A 69 25.63 4.12 -10.42
N ASP A 70 25.89 3.18 -9.51
CA ASP A 70 27.24 2.89 -9.02
C ASP A 70 28.15 2.31 -10.10
N ALA A 71 27.60 1.48 -11.00
CA ALA A 71 28.34 0.87 -12.10
C ALA A 71 28.68 1.86 -13.24
N GLU A 72 27.80 2.82 -13.54
CA GLU A 72 27.95 3.73 -14.69
C GLU A 72 28.65 5.06 -14.37
N ASN A 73 28.53 5.57 -13.13
CA ASN A 73 28.98 6.94 -12.77
C ASN A 73 30.13 7.02 -11.76
N GLY A 74 30.90 5.93 -11.55
CA GLY A 74 32.12 5.99 -10.74
C GLY A 74 31.91 6.49 -9.31
N GLY A 75 30.78 6.14 -8.68
CA GLY A 75 30.54 6.33 -7.24
C GLY A 75 29.92 7.66 -6.81
N HIS A 76 29.35 8.46 -7.73
CA HIS A 76 28.70 9.73 -7.38
C HIS A 76 27.18 9.66 -7.14
N LEU A 77 26.53 8.52 -7.41
CA LEU A 77 25.15 8.27 -6.96
C LEU A 77 25.19 7.84 -5.48
N HIS A 78 24.25 8.36 -4.69
CA HIS A 78 24.19 8.19 -3.24
C HIS A 78 24.60 6.79 -2.76
N TYR A 79 25.78 6.67 -2.13
CA TYR A 79 26.26 5.43 -1.54
C TYR A 79 25.20 4.81 -0.63
N PHE A 80 24.69 3.64 -1.03
CA PHE A 80 23.70 2.90 -0.26
C PHE A 80 24.40 1.91 0.66
N SER A 81 24.70 2.39 1.88
CA SER A 81 25.47 1.62 2.86
C SER A 81 24.74 0.36 3.36
N GLU A 82 25.50 -0.60 3.90
CA GLU A 82 24.96 -1.74 4.65
C GLU A 82 24.01 -1.30 5.77
N ARG A 83 24.32 -0.18 6.44
CA ARG A 83 23.44 0.41 7.47
C ARG A 83 22.09 0.83 6.89
N SER A 84 22.06 1.36 5.66
CA SER A 84 20.82 1.71 4.97
C SER A 84 20.00 0.46 4.64
N VAL A 85 20.64 -0.63 4.19
CA VAL A 85 19.99 -1.93 3.97
C VAL A 85 19.32 -2.43 5.25
N TYR A 86 20.03 -2.37 6.38
CA TYR A 86 19.48 -2.77 7.69
C TYR A 86 18.23 -1.96 8.05
N PHE A 87 18.24 -0.63 7.88
CA PHE A 87 17.08 0.20 8.19
C PHE A 87 15.88 -0.05 7.27
N VAL A 88 16.12 -0.34 5.99
CA VAL A 88 15.04 -0.75 5.07
C VAL A 88 14.43 -2.07 5.53
N ALA A 89 15.25 -3.08 5.83
CA ALA A 89 14.77 -4.37 6.32
C ALA A 89 13.98 -4.22 7.63
N LYS A 90 14.45 -3.37 8.55
CA LYS A 90 13.74 -3.07 9.80
C LYS A 90 12.37 -2.43 9.56
N GLN A 91 12.27 -1.45 8.67
CA GLN A 91 10.99 -0.80 8.35
C GLN A 91 10.02 -1.76 7.68
N VAL A 92 10.50 -2.60 6.76
CA VAL A 92 9.68 -3.65 6.13
C VAL A 92 9.16 -4.62 7.20
N ALA A 93 10.03 -5.10 8.09
CA ALA A 93 9.61 -5.99 9.17
C ALA A 93 8.58 -5.34 10.10
N ALA A 94 8.77 -4.08 10.48
CA ALA A 94 7.83 -3.34 11.32
C ALA A 94 6.44 -3.21 10.66
N GLY A 95 6.40 -2.90 9.36
CA GLY A 95 5.17 -2.86 8.58
C GLY A 95 4.44 -4.20 8.50
N LEU A 96 5.17 -5.32 8.44
CA LEU A 96 4.58 -6.67 8.38
C LEU A 96 4.01 -7.14 9.73
N VAL A 97 4.53 -6.67 10.87
CA VAL A 97 4.02 -7.05 12.20
C VAL A 97 2.59 -6.54 12.44
N CYS A 98 2.11 -5.60 11.63
CA CYS A 98 0.75 -5.05 11.64
C CYS A 98 -0.37 -6.06 11.29
N GLU A 99 -0.05 -7.32 10.99
CA GLU A 99 -0.98 -8.35 10.49
C GLU A 99 -2.08 -8.86 11.47
N HIS A 100 -2.38 -8.19 12.58
CA HIS A 100 -3.45 -8.64 13.49
C HIS A 100 -4.39 -7.51 13.95
N PRO A 101 -5.39 -7.12 13.15
CA PRO A 101 -6.63 -6.59 13.69
C PRO A 101 -7.43 -7.76 14.27
N GLN A 102 -7.82 -7.67 15.54
CA GLN A 102 -8.67 -8.67 16.18
C GLN A 102 -9.92 -8.98 15.34
N LEU A 103 -10.08 -10.26 14.98
CA LEU A 103 -11.34 -10.83 14.52
C LEU A 103 -12.24 -11.08 15.75
N ASP A 104 -12.72 -10.00 16.37
CA ASP A 104 -13.88 -10.12 17.25
C ASP A 104 -15.14 -10.19 16.39
N SER A 105 -16.00 -11.12 16.77
CA SER A 105 -17.01 -11.75 15.94
C SER A 105 -18.32 -10.95 15.82
N GLN A 106 -19.05 -11.25 14.73
CA GLN A 106 -20.48 -11.03 14.44
C GLN A 106 -20.89 -9.73 13.71
N SER A 107 -21.23 -9.88 12.42
CA SER A 107 -22.62 -9.74 11.95
C SER A 107 -22.73 -10.16 10.48
N SER A 108 -23.59 -11.14 10.22
CA SER A 108 -24.12 -11.47 8.91
C SER A 108 -25.04 -10.33 8.46
N ASP A 109 -24.47 -9.32 7.84
CA ASP A 109 -25.14 -8.44 6.88
C ASP A 109 -24.03 -7.74 6.11
N THR A 110 -24.23 -7.56 4.81
CA THR A 110 -23.35 -6.82 3.90
C THR A 110 -23.25 -5.37 4.38
N GLN A 111 -22.46 -5.12 5.42
CA GLN A 111 -22.22 -3.80 5.95
C GLN A 111 -21.34 -3.07 4.95
N ASP A 112 -22.01 -2.28 4.14
CA ASP A 112 -21.51 -1.27 3.22
C ASP A 112 -20.63 -0.28 4.00
N VAL A 113 -19.33 -0.61 4.11
CA VAL A 113 -18.36 0.18 4.88
C VAL A 113 -18.16 1.53 4.18
N THR A 114 -18.93 2.52 4.61
CA THR A 114 -18.67 3.92 4.32
C THR A 114 -17.64 4.41 5.33
N ILE A 115 -16.36 4.47 4.95
CA ILE A 115 -15.37 5.17 5.77
C ILE A 115 -15.43 6.64 5.40
N SER A 116 -16.22 7.40 6.16
CA SER A 116 -16.21 8.86 6.10
C SER A 116 -15.21 9.40 7.11
N PHE A 117 -14.15 10.05 6.62
CA PHE A 117 -13.21 10.78 7.46
C PHE A 117 -13.79 12.16 7.80
N HIS A 118 -14.01 12.43 9.08
CA HIS A 118 -14.20 13.80 9.57
C HIS A 118 -12.84 14.38 9.97
N LYS A 119 -12.61 15.62 9.52
CA LYS A 119 -11.38 16.40 9.66
C LYS A 119 -10.99 16.67 11.11
#